data_AF-A0A6P2AR16-F1
#
_entry.id   AF-A0A6P2AR16-F1
#
_cell.length_a   1.000
_cell.length_b   1.000
_cell.length_c   1.000
_cell.angle_alpha   90.00
_cell.angle_beta   90.00
_cell.angle_gamma   90.00
#
_symmetry.space_group_name_H-M   'P 1'
#
loop_
_entity.id
_entity.type
_entity.pdbx_description
1 polymer ?
#
loop_
_entity_poly.entity_id
_entity_poly.type
_entity_poly.pdbx_seq_one_letter_code
_entity_poly.pdbx_strand_id
1 'polypeptide(L)'
;MNSCILMAQVVQAPELRFTQDNQLPVAQMLVEFAGSRDNDPPGQLKVVGWGNLATEIQESYQVGDRLIIQGYLRMNTIDRPEGFKEKRAELTASRIYKADGNFAPMGGTARPSNVVSMESYSRPMGSPPTENYNRPASSPPMESYNRPVSSPAAPPSSEPAPIPNEDLDDIPF
;
A
#
# COMPACT_ATOMS: atom_id res chain seq x y z
N MET A 1 10.52 4.99 26.81
CA MET A 1 9.78 3.77 26.41
C MET A 1 9.78 3.69 24.90
N ASN A 2 10.06 2.53 24.31
CA ASN A 2 10.01 2.29 22.85
C ASN A 2 9.08 1.10 22.60
N SER A 3 7.86 1.39 22.14
CA SER A 3 6.86 0.39 21.79
C SER A 3 6.15 0.84 20.52
N CYS A 4 5.89 -0.10 19.62
CA CYS A 4 5.22 0.10 18.35
C CYS A 4 4.20 -1.00 18.14
N ILE A 5 3.00 -0.63 17.71
CA ILE A 5 1.95 -1.55 17.26
C ILE A 5 1.51 -1.09 15.88
N LEU A 6 1.55 -1.98 14.90
CA LEU A 6 1.26 -1.67 13.51
C LEU A 6 0.34 -2.72 12.90
N MET A 7 -0.64 -2.27 12.11
CA MET A 7 -1.39 -3.13 11.20
C MET A 7 -0.75 -3.04 9.82
N ALA A 8 -0.37 -4.18 9.25
CA ALA A 8 0.33 -4.24 7.98
C ALA A 8 -0.03 -5.51 7.20
N GLN A 9 0.22 -5.51 5.90
CA GLN A 9 0.10 -6.66 5.03
C GLN A 9 1.49 -7.18 4.66
N VAL A 10 1.69 -8.49 4.66
CA VAL A 10 2.96 -9.09 4.25
C VAL A 10 3.11 -8.96 2.72
N VAL A 11 4.17 -8.27 2.28
CA VAL A 11 4.47 -8.09 0.85
C VAL A 11 5.65 -8.94 0.39
N GLN A 12 6.52 -9.36 1.31
CA GLN A 12 7.58 -10.34 1.05
C GLN A 12 7.47 -11.49 2.05
N ALA A 13 7.54 -12.72 1.53
CA ALA A 13 7.41 -13.93 2.32
C ALA A 13 8.45 -13.97 3.46
N PRO A 14 8.12 -14.57 4.61
CA PRO A 14 9.08 -14.67 5.69
C PRO A 14 10.22 -15.62 5.38
N GLU A 15 11.44 -15.20 5.68
CA GLU A 15 12.67 -15.96 5.50
C GLU A 15 13.28 -16.28 6.86
N LEU A 16 13.34 -17.57 7.20
CA LEU A 16 14.00 -18.08 8.41
C LEU A 16 15.49 -18.30 8.14
N ARG A 17 16.34 -17.76 9.01
CA ARG A 17 17.77 -18.04 9.05
C ARG A 17 18.24 -18.25 10.49
N PHE A 18 19.48 -18.69 10.65
CA PHE A 18 20.10 -18.88 11.95
C PHE A 18 21.32 -17.97 12.07
N THR A 19 21.49 -17.34 13.24
CA THR A 19 22.70 -16.55 13.50
C THR A 19 23.91 -17.47 13.66
N GLN A 20 25.07 -17.03 13.17
CA GLN A 20 26.30 -17.83 13.23
C GLN A 20 26.77 -18.10 14.67
N ASP A 21 26.51 -17.16 15.57
CA ASP A 21 27.05 -17.17 16.94
C ASP A 21 26.38 -18.23 17.82
N ASN A 22 25.05 -18.18 17.92
CA ASN A 22 24.27 -19.00 18.85
C ASN A 22 23.22 -19.89 18.15
N GLN A 23 23.27 -20.01 16.82
CA GLN A 23 22.25 -20.70 16.03
C GLN A 23 20.83 -20.24 16.41
N LEU A 24 20.68 -18.95 16.75
CA LEU A 24 19.38 -18.42 17.15
C LEU A 24 18.54 -18.23 15.88
N PRO A 25 17.33 -18.80 15.82
CA PRO A 25 16.44 -18.61 14.68
C PRO A 25 16.01 -17.15 14.63
N VAL A 26 16.09 -16.58 13.43
CA VAL A 26 15.67 -15.23 13.12
C VAL A 26 14.91 -15.24 11.81
N ALA A 27 13.68 -14.74 11.84
CA ALA A 27 12.85 -14.62 10.65
C ALA A 27 12.76 -13.15 10.27
N GLN A 28 12.87 -12.86 8.97
CA GLN A 28 12.57 -11.53 8.44
C GLN A 28 11.40 -11.61 7.47
N MET A 29 10.55 -10.59 7.47
CA MET A 29 9.56 -10.38 6.43
C MET A 29 9.44 -8.88 6.13
N LEU A 30 8.99 -8.55 4.94
CA LEU A 30 8.66 -7.17 4.57
C LEU A 30 7.15 -7.00 4.64
N VAL A 31 6.72 -5.99 5.39
CA VAL A 31 5.31 -5.64 5.50
C VAL A 31 5.07 -4.23 4.98
N GLU A 32 3.86 -4.02 4.50
CA GLU A 32 3.39 -2.75 3.97
C GLU A 32 2.19 -2.26 4.78
N PHE A 33 2.16 -0.97 5.09
CA PHE A 33 1.11 -0.33 5.88
C PHE A 33 0.68 0.99 5.23
N ALA A 34 -0.53 1.44 5.54
CA ALA A 34 -1.10 2.64 4.94
C ALA A 34 -0.21 3.85 5.26
N GLY A 35 -0.01 4.72 4.27
CA GLY A 35 0.62 6.01 4.49
C GLY A 35 -0.15 6.82 5.53
N SER A 36 0.51 7.78 6.17
CA SER A 36 -0.12 8.56 7.25
C SER A 36 -1.18 9.55 6.76
N ARG A 37 -1.28 9.75 5.44
CA ARG A 37 -2.22 10.67 4.78
C ARG A 37 -2.85 9.95 3.60
N ASP A 38 -4.05 10.37 3.19
CA ASP A 38 -4.86 9.71 2.15
C ASP A 38 -4.20 9.64 0.76
N ASN A 39 -3.14 10.42 0.50
CA ASN A 39 -2.39 10.42 -0.77
C ASN A 39 -0.92 9.99 -0.59
N ASP A 40 -0.52 9.58 0.61
CA ASP A 40 0.84 9.15 0.89
C ASP A 40 1.00 7.70 0.41
N PRO A 41 2.06 7.36 -0.36
CA PRO A 41 2.29 5.98 -0.73
C PRO A 41 2.38 5.08 0.51
N PRO A 42 2.01 3.80 0.38
CA PRO A 42 2.09 2.89 1.50
C PRO A 42 3.55 2.73 1.96
N GLY A 43 3.73 2.75 3.28
CA GLY A 43 5.03 2.60 3.90
C GLY A 43 5.43 1.13 3.96
N GLN A 44 6.72 0.84 3.75
CA GLN A 44 7.26 -0.51 3.92
C GLN A 44 8.19 -0.57 5.13
N LEU A 45 8.10 -1.67 5.87
CA LEU A 45 8.88 -1.88 7.08
C LEU A 45 9.36 -3.33 7.15
N LYS A 46 10.64 -3.50 7.42
CA LYS A 46 11.18 -4.83 7.69
C LYS A 46 10.83 -5.23 9.12
N VAL A 47 10.22 -6.39 9.26
CA VAL A 47 9.86 -6.99 10.54
C VAL A 47 10.78 -8.16 10.82
N VAL A 48 11.31 -8.22 12.04
CA VAL A 48 12.22 -9.28 12.48
C VAL A 48 11.65 -9.96 13.72
N GLY A 49 11.53 -11.28 13.68
CA GLY A 49 11.20 -12.12 14.82
C GLY A 49 12.38 -12.99 15.22
N TRP A 50 12.45 -13.35 16.51
CA TRP A 50 13.55 -14.13 17.09
C TRP A 50 13.02 -15.36 17.82
N GLY A 51 13.86 -16.39 17.96
CA GLY A 51 13.52 -17.56 18.76
C GLY A 51 12.29 -18.28 18.21
N ASN A 52 11.38 -18.68 19.10
CA ASN A 52 10.15 -19.38 18.73
C ASN A 52 9.26 -18.55 17.78
N LEU A 53 9.24 -17.22 17.95
CA LEU A 53 8.48 -16.33 17.08
C LEU A 53 9.02 -16.35 15.64
N ALA A 54 10.32 -16.56 15.45
CA ALA A 54 10.89 -16.67 14.11
C ALA A 54 10.35 -17.91 13.36
N THR A 55 10.32 -19.05 14.04
CA THR A 55 9.76 -20.29 13.48
C THR A 55 8.27 -20.14 13.20
N GLU A 56 7.50 -19.61 14.17
CA GLU A 56 6.07 -19.34 13.98
C GLU A 56 5.81 -18.43 12.77
N ILE A 57 6.62 -17.39 12.60
CA ILE A 57 6.49 -16.44 11.50
C ILE A 57 6.59 -17.14 10.15
N GLN A 58 7.59 -18.02 10.00
CA GLN A 58 7.84 -18.72 8.75
C GLN A 58 6.80 -19.79 8.45
N GLU A 59 6.24 -20.44 9.47
CA GLU A 59 5.23 -21.49 9.32
C GLU A 59 3.82 -20.94 9.11
N SER A 60 3.48 -19.82 9.76
CA SER A 60 2.09 -19.35 9.90
C SER A 60 1.71 -18.19 8.98
N TYR A 61 2.69 -17.42 8.48
CA TYR A 61 2.43 -16.20 7.72
C TYR A 61 2.95 -16.29 6.28
N GLN A 62 2.15 -15.77 5.35
CA GLN A 62 2.43 -15.77 3.92
C GLN A 62 2.20 -14.38 3.32
N VAL A 63 2.69 -14.18 2.09
CA VAL A 63 2.42 -12.95 1.34
C VAL A 63 0.91 -12.76 1.18
N GLY A 64 0.45 -11.55 1.44
CA GLY A 64 -0.96 -11.18 1.42
C GLY A 64 -1.63 -11.25 2.78
N ASP A 65 -1.05 -11.91 3.78
CA ASP A 65 -1.61 -11.96 5.12
C ASP A 65 -1.60 -10.58 5.77
N ARG A 66 -2.71 -10.23 6.43
CA ARG A 66 -2.86 -9.00 7.20
C ARG A 66 -2.61 -9.30 8.67
N LEU A 67 -1.67 -8.57 9.26
CA LEU A 67 -1.13 -8.84 10.59
C LEU A 67 -1.23 -7.59 11.48
N ILE A 68 -1.43 -7.82 12.78
CA ILE A 68 -1.20 -6.83 13.83
C ILE A 68 0.10 -7.22 14.53
N ILE A 69 1.10 -6.33 14.46
CA ILE A 69 2.46 -6.60 14.90
C ILE A 69 2.78 -5.67 16.07
N GLN A 70 3.15 -6.23 17.21
CA GLN A 70 3.60 -5.51 18.39
C GLN A 70 5.10 -5.71 18.56
N GLY A 71 5.83 -4.65 18.89
CA GLY A 71 7.27 -4.73 19.09
C GLY A 71 7.91 -3.39 19.45
N TYR A 72 9.17 -3.23 19.05
CA TYR A 72 9.93 -1.99 19.18
C TYR A 72 10.67 -1.66 17.89
N LEU A 73 10.81 -0.36 17.60
CA LEU A 73 11.48 0.11 16.40
C LEU A 73 12.97 0.34 16.66
N ARG A 74 13.81 -0.03 15.71
CA ARG A 74 15.24 0.28 15.68
C ARG A 74 15.59 0.96 14.37
N MET A 75 16.51 1.92 14.42
CA MET A 75 17.12 2.49 13.23
C MET A 75 18.44 1.77 12.96
N ASN A 76 18.56 1.16 11.80
CA ASN A 76 19.78 0.52 11.34
C ASN A 76 20.41 1.37 10.24
N THR A 77 21.73 1.54 10.29
CA THR A 77 22.49 2.17 9.20
C THR A 77 22.96 1.06 8.26
N ILE A 78 22.56 1.12 7.01
CA ILE A 78 22.93 0.16 5.98
C ILE A 78 23.84 0.87 4.97
N ASP A 79 25.04 0.34 4.77
CA ASP A 79 25.96 0.83 3.75
C ASP A 79 25.52 0.29 2.38
N ARG A 80 25.22 1.18 1.43
CA ARG A 80 24.87 0.80 0.06
C ARG A 80 26.11 0.68 -0.81
N PRO A 81 26.08 -0.21 -1.83
CA PRO A 81 27.16 -0.31 -2.80
C PRO A 81 27.38 0.99 -3.58
N GLU A 82 26.36 1.85 -3.65
CA GLU A 82 26.39 3.20 -4.24
C GLU A 82 27.20 4.21 -3.39
N GLY A 83 27.76 3.81 -2.24
CA GLY A 83 28.68 4.60 -1.43
C GLY A 83 28.04 5.50 -0.37
N PHE A 84 26.71 5.52 -0.27
CA PHE A 84 26.00 6.26 0.79
C PHE A 84 25.39 5.34 1.85
N LYS A 85 25.20 5.90 3.05
CA LYS A 85 24.59 5.22 4.19
C LYS A 85 23.11 5.56 4.28
N GLU A 86 22.26 4.55 4.35
CA GLU A 86 20.83 4.73 4.56
C GLU A 86 20.46 4.38 6.01
N LYS A 87 19.73 5.26 6.68
CA LYS A 87 19.05 4.90 7.93
C LYS A 87 17.72 4.25 7.60
N ARG A 88 17.59 2.97 7.90
CA ARG A 88 16.37 2.19 7.68
C ARG A 88 15.78 1.74 9.01
N ALA A 89 14.47 1.97 9.15
CA ALA A 89 13.71 1.48 10.28
C ALA A 89 13.54 -0.04 10.19
N GLU A 90 13.58 -0.70 11.34
CA GLU A 90 13.32 -2.13 11.51
C GLU A 90 12.45 -2.33 12.75
N LEU A 91 11.41 -3.15 12.62
CA LEU A 91 10.53 -3.52 13.73
C LEU A 91 10.92 -4.89 14.25
N THR A 92 11.42 -4.97 15.48
CA THR A 92 11.58 -6.25 16.14
C THR A 92 10.28 -6.64 16.81
N ALA A 93 9.65 -7.70 16.30
CA ALA A 93 8.39 -8.20 16.80
C ALA A 93 8.56 -8.90 18.14
N SER A 94 7.64 -8.61 19.06
CA SER A 94 7.45 -9.34 20.31
C SER A 94 6.22 -10.25 20.24
N ARG A 95 5.18 -9.83 19.51
CA ARG A 95 3.94 -10.60 19.26
C ARG A 95 3.36 -10.26 17.90
N ILE A 96 2.74 -11.23 17.25
CA ILE A 96 2.05 -11.07 15.96
C ILE A 96 0.69 -11.74 16.07
N TYR A 97 -0.32 -11.10 15.51
CA TYR A 97 -1.68 -11.61 15.44
C TYR A 97 -2.15 -11.58 13.99
N LYS A 98 -2.69 -12.70 13.50
CA LYS A 98 -3.36 -12.74 12.20
C LYS A 98 -4.69 -12.02 12.29
N ALA A 99 -4.98 -11.18 11.31
CA ALA A 99 -6.19 -10.37 11.28
C ALA A 99 -7.21 -11.04 10.33
N ASP A 100 -7.99 -11.99 10.83
CA ASP A 100 -8.95 -12.80 10.05
C ASP A 100 -10.29 -12.09 9.76
N GLY A 101 -10.27 -10.76 9.60
CA GLY A 101 -11.46 -9.93 9.43
C GLY A 101 -11.61 -9.39 8.01
N ASN A 102 -12.85 -9.10 7.61
CA ASN A 102 -13.17 -8.38 6.36
C ASN A 102 -12.79 -6.89 6.50
N PHE A 103 -11.49 -6.62 6.58
CA PHE A 103 -10.96 -5.25 6.66
C PHE A 103 -11.00 -4.61 5.27
N ALA A 104 -11.45 -3.36 5.19
CA ALA A 104 -11.47 -2.62 3.93
C ALA A 104 -10.07 -2.62 3.27
N PRO A 105 -10.00 -2.75 1.93
CA PRO A 105 -8.73 -2.76 1.21
C PRO A 105 -7.95 -1.49 1.49
N MET A 106 -6.68 -1.66 1.83
CA MET A 106 -5.76 -0.55 2.10
C MET A 106 -5.55 0.20 0.78
N GLY A 107 -6.16 1.38 0.63
CA GLY A 107 -5.97 2.25 -0.54
C GLY A 107 -6.92 2.03 -1.73
N GLY A 108 -7.98 1.24 -1.60
CA GLY A 108 -9.00 1.10 -2.65
C GLY A 108 -10.31 1.76 -2.23
N THR A 109 -10.82 2.72 -3.00
CA THR A 109 -12.20 3.20 -2.90
C THR A 109 -13.16 2.00 -3.04
N ALA A 110 -13.57 1.42 -1.92
CA ALA A 110 -14.52 0.33 -1.89
C ALA A 110 -15.87 0.87 -2.37
N ARG A 111 -16.22 0.59 -3.63
CA ARG A 111 -17.60 0.68 -4.09
C ARG A 111 -18.38 -0.43 -3.37
N PRO A 112 -19.47 -0.15 -2.64
CA PRO A 112 -20.32 -1.22 -2.14
C PRO A 112 -21.00 -1.88 -3.33
N SER A 113 -20.55 -3.08 -3.71
CA SER A 113 -21.31 -3.97 -4.60
C SER A 113 -22.46 -4.57 -3.80
N ASN A 114 -23.57 -3.83 -3.71
CA ASN A 114 -24.84 -4.34 -3.19
C ASN A 114 -25.61 -5.11 -4.28
N VAL A 115 -24.94 -5.98 -5.03
CA VAL A 115 -25.62 -6.82 -6.04
C VAL A 115 -25.94 -8.15 -5.37
N VAL A 116 -27.13 -8.24 -4.81
CA VAL A 116 -27.71 -9.51 -4.37
C VAL A 116 -28.02 -10.31 -5.64
N SER A 117 -27.39 -11.47 -5.80
CA SER A 117 -27.78 -12.42 -6.85
C SER A 117 -29.20 -12.86 -6.53
N MET A 118 -30.15 -12.62 -7.43
CA MET A 118 -31.53 -13.04 -7.25
C MET A 118 -31.69 -14.42 -7.88
N GLU A 119 -31.61 -15.46 -7.06
CA GLU A 119 -31.95 -16.82 -7.42
C GLU A 119 -33.31 -16.86 -8.14
N SER A 120 -33.26 -17.48 -9.33
CA SER A 120 -34.33 -17.65 -10.29
C SER A 120 -35.53 -18.40 -9.71
N TYR A 121 -36.61 -17.66 -9.42
CA TYR A 121 -37.95 -18.23 -9.34
C TYR A 121 -38.43 -18.61 -10.74
N SER A 122 -38.47 -19.92 -10.98
CA SER A 122 -39.17 -20.55 -12.09
C SER A 122 -40.65 -20.15 -12.10
N ARG A 123 -41.06 -19.30 -13.05
CA ARG A 123 -42.47 -19.06 -13.40
C ARG A 123 -42.86 -19.95 -14.59
N PRO A 124 -43.93 -20.76 -14.49
CA PRO A 124 -44.46 -21.47 -15.65
C PRO A 124 -45.26 -20.54 -16.58
N MET A 125 -45.27 -20.92 -17.86
CA MET A 125 -45.85 -20.27 -19.03
C MET A 125 -47.30 -19.80 -18.89
N GLY A 126 -47.59 -18.65 -19.50
CA GLY A 126 -48.92 -18.22 -19.93
C GLY A 126 -48.80 -17.30 -21.15
N SER A 127 -49.48 -17.65 -22.23
CA SER A 127 -49.41 -17.13 -23.61
C SER A 127 -49.90 -15.66 -23.82
N PRO A 128 -49.56 -15.03 -24.97
CA PRO A 128 -49.82 -13.60 -25.24
C PRO A 128 -51.20 -13.35 -25.88
N PRO A 129 -51.68 -12.10 -25.81
CA PRO A 129 -52.30 -11.48 -26.99
C PRO A 129 -51.72 -10.10 -27.31
N THR A 130 -51.63 -9.85 -28.62
CA THR A 130 -51.29 -8.59 -29.30
C THR A 130 -52.36 -7.52 -29.08
N GLU A 131 -51.96 -6.26 -28.88
CA GLU A 131 -52.73 -5.13 -29.42
C GLU A 131 -51.87 -3.88 -29.64
N ASN A 132 -51.95 -3.40 -30.88
CA ASN A 132 -51.39 -2.18 -31.43
C ASN A 132 -52.02 -0.95 -30.78
N TYR A 133 -51.23 0.00 -30.27
CA TYR A 133 -51.58 1.43 -30.32
C TYR A 133 -50.31 2.30 -30.39
N ASN A 134 -50.08 2.83 -31.60
CA ASN A 134 -49.70 4.19 -31.94
C ASN A 134 -48.74 5.02 -31.04
N ARG A 135 -47.61 5.38 -31.67
CA ARG A 135 -46.65 6.51 -31.47
C ARG A 135 -47.34 7.80 -30.92
N PRO A 136 -46.67 8.75 -30.21
CA PRO A 136 -45.38 9.27 -30.62
C PRO A 136 -44.28 9.64 -29.60
N ALA A 137 -43.09 9.74 -30.21
CA ALA A 137 -41.80 10.09 -29.63
C ALA A 137 -41.78 11.48 -29.01
N SER A 138 -41.03 11.63 -27.93
CA SER A 138 -40.53 12.91 -27.44
C SER A 138 -39.18 12.67 -26.77
N SER A 139 -38.11 12.90 -27.52
CA SER A 139 -36.75 13.03 -27.04
C SER A 139 -36.58 14.41 -26.39
N PRO A 140 -36.03 14.51 -25.17
CA PRO A 140 -35.46 15.77 -24.70
C PRO A 140 -34.03 15.97 -25.23
N PRO A 141 -33.59 17.23 -25.43
CA PRO A 141 -32.46 17.58 -26.31
C PRO A 141 -31.10 17.40 -25.66
N MET A 142 -30.09 17.14 -26.50
CA MET A 142 -28.67 17.24 -26.15
C MET A 142 -28.29 18.69 -25.89
N GLU A 143 -27.88 19.00 -24.65
CA GLU A 143 -27.30 20.30 -24.32
C GLU A 143 -25.80 20.27 -24.60
N SER A 144 -25.46 20.88 -25.73
CA SER A 144 -24.11 21.06 -26.24
C SER A 144 -23.37 22.09 -25.40
N TYR A 145 -22.54 21.65 -24.45
CA TYR A 145 -21.56 22.54 -23.82
C TYR A 145 -20.33 22.67 -24.72
N ASN A 146 -20.43 23.67 -25.59
CA ASN A 146 -19.32 24.29 -26.30
C ASN A 146 -18.33 24.84 -25.25
N ARG A 147 -17.22 24.14 -25.02
CA ARG A 147 -16.06 24.69 -24.30
C ARG A 147 -15.12 25.32 -25.31
N PRO A 148 -14.81 26.63 -25.22
CA PRO A 148 -13.74 27.21 -26.01
C PRO A 148 -12.39 26.64 -25.55
N VAL A 149 -11.65 26.11 -26.52
CA VAL A 149 -10.29 25.59 -26.36
C VAL A 149 -9.38 26.76 -26.03
N SER A 150 -8.83 26.77 -24.81
CA SER A 150 -7.73 27.67 -24.45
C SER A 150 -6.42 26.92 -24.66
N SER A 151 -5.57 27.46 -25.53
CA SER A 151 -4.26 26.94 -25.90
C SER A 151 -3.35 26.66 -24.70
N PRO A 152 -2.45 25.67 -24.79
CA PRO A 152 -1.45 25.43 -23.76
C PRO A 152 -0.42 26.57 -23.75
N ALA A 153 -0.27 27.20 -22.57
CA ALA A 153 0.85 28.09 -22.27
C ALA A 153 2.15 27.26 -22.13
N ALA A 154 3.22 27.77 -22.72
CA ALA A 154 4.55 27.18 -22.69
C ALA A 154 5.12 27.09 -21.26
N PRO A 155 5.99 26.11 -20.96
CA PRO A 155 6.66 26.03 -19.67
C PRO A 155 7.68 27.17 -19.50
N PRO A 156 7.81 27.80 -18.32
CA PRO A 156 8.91 28.70 -18.04
C PRO A 156 10.22 27.90 -17.93
N SER A 157 11.15 28.18 -18.85
CA SER A 157 12.54 27.73 -18.79
C SER A 157 13.18 28.29 -17.52
N SER A 158 13.52 27.42 -16.58
CA SER A 158 14.29 27.78 -15.39
C SER A 158 15.77 27.52 -15.69
N GLU A 159 16.47 28.57 -16.09
CA GLU A 159 17.93 28.55 -16.25
C GLU A 159 18.58 28.57 -14.84
N PRO A 160 19.53 27.66 -14.53
CA PRO A 160 20.21 27.68 -13.25
C PRO A 160 21.22 28.85 -13.20
N ALA A 161 21.10 29.70 -12.17
CA ALA A 161 22.08 30.74 -11.89
C ALA A 161 23.45 30.11 -11.53
N PRO A 162 24.58 30.68 -11.97
CA PRO A 162 25.90 30.19 -11.60
C PRO A 162 26.20 30.51 -10.13
N ILE A 163 26.58 29.46 -9.40
CA ILE A 163 27.16 29.51 -8.05
C ILE A 163 28.47 30.32 -8.09
N PRO A 164 28.64 31.36 -7.24
CA PRO A 164 29.95 31.97 -7.03
C PRO A 164 30.86 30.96 -6.30
N ASN A 165 32.05 30.72 -6.85
CA ASN A 165 33.10 29.99 -6.14
C ASN A 165 33.61 30.89 -5.01
N GLU A 166 33.27 30.58 -3.77
CA GLU A 166 33.91 31.18 -2.59
C GLU A 166 35.19 30.40 -2.29
N ASP A 167 36.32 31.09 -2.42
CA ASP A 167 37.67 30.68 -2.01
C ASP A 167 37.68 30.06 -0.60
N LEU A 168 37.94 28.76 -0.53
CA LEU A 168 38.09 27.98 0.71
C LEU A 168 39.57 27.86 1.15
N ASP A 169 40.33 28.95 1.02
CA ASP A 169 41.78 28.99 1.24
C ASP A 169 42.18 29.58 2.62
N ASP A 170 41.41 29.31 3.69
CA ASP A 170 41.84 29.75 5.03
C ASP A 170 41.40 28.79 6.14
N ILE A 171 42.05 27.63 6.21
CA ILE A 171 42.05 26.79 7.42
C ILE A 171 43.50 26.68 7.92
N PRO A 172 43.90 27.42 8.97
CA PRO A 172 45.23 27.28 9.54
C PRO A 172 45.40 25.94 10.28
N PHE A 173 46.58 25.33 10.11
CA PHE A 173 47.03 24.08 10.75
C PHE A 173 47.13 24.18 12.28
#